data_AF-A0A127EH27-F1
#
_entry.id   AF-A0A127EH27-F1
#
_cell.length_a   1.000
_cell.length_b   1.000
_cell.length_c   1.000
_cell.angle_alpha   90.00
_cell.angle_beta   90.00
_cell.angle_gamma   90.00
#
_symmetry.space_group_name_H-M   'P 1'
#
loop_
_entity.id
_entity.type
_entity.pdbx_description
1 polymer ?
#
loop_
_entity_poly.entity_id
_entity_poly.type
_entity_poly.pdbx_seq_one_letter_code
_entity_poly.pdbx_strand_id
1 'polypeptide(L)'
;MNVVFQIKIDTEILIKLREKINDEVNISYNKEYYYVVDKKRKKTKEFRAWDKICAIMDRLDDTVDYLNNLELNTGKYRKSAFDFYDFMNNASVVVDCIKELTKIFDVDDNYLKKSTNIFNQLGKDGKGTDEKYFEYLRSLCSVHPIETSRHRRYQDNDFECSPYVAWNNGIMSFNNDCDLFAIVYTSRDDEWSKKIGIYISQVFEYLKTRVSFINNIVEEIEKYHNEVISFFKNKHIKKVYEFDNYIGYLKNLDEEAKERFGSEYWSKFDYIIKLLTLKISNEKNKSKADLYINALKYSVEYEHNALQNMSYLGFDNNGIVNEKENYETSLLSELCSLNSKSDEQIRYHYNFEKIGYLNYDSGDNNKNWAYVMLNKASEFLERYISFEGAKGDFEHYALFKVALYLHCLENECIVNNSIPNDLQYREKLL
;
A
#
# COMPACT_ATOMS: atom_id res chain seq x y z
N MET A 1 -39.06 28.49 -2.07
CA MET A 1 -37.97 27.72 -2.68
C MET A 1 -37.65 26.59 -1.74
N ASN A 2 -37.45 25.37 -2.26
CA ASN A 2 -37.04 24.25 -1.42
C ASN A 2 -35.59 24.47 -0.96
N VAL A 3 -35.29 24.18 0.31
CA VAL A 3 -33.91 24.14 0.79
C VAL A 3 -33.27 22.88 0.23
N VAL A 4 -32.25 23.06 -0.61
CA VAL A 4 -31.44 21.95 -1.15
C VAL A 4 -30.34 21.63 -0.15
N PHE A 5 -30.18 20.35 0.17
CA PHE A 5 -29.13 19.88 1.08
C PHE A 5 -28.07 19.12 0.31
N GLN A 6 -26.81 19.29 0.70
CA GLN A 6 -25.69 18.53 0.16
C GLN A 6 -24.64 18.37 1.26
N ILE A 7 -24.11 17.16 1.41
CA ILE A 7 -23.03 16.91 2.35
C ILE A 7 -21.70 17.32 1.71
N LYS A 8 -20.76 17.76 2.55
CA LYS A 8 -19.35 17.90 2.18
C LYS A 8 -18.50 17.14 3.20
N ILE A 9 -17.94 16.03 2.75
CA ILE A 9 -17.02 15.15 3.44
C ILE A 9 -15.62 15.45 2.88
N ASP A 10 -14.66 15.63 3.77
CA ASP A 10 -13.26 15.78 3.41
C ASP A 10 -12.72 14.46 2.82
N THR A 11 -12.23 14.49 1.58
CA THR A 11 -11.67 13.34 0.88
C THR A 11 -10.17 13.16 1.13
N GLU A 12 -9.46 14.15 1.69
CA GLU A 12 -8.03 14.03 2.01
C GLU A 12 -7.77 12.90 3.01
N ILE A 13 -8.72 12.64 3.91
CA ILE A 13 -8.62 11.54 4.87
C ILE A 13 -8.60 10.16 4.20
N LEU A 14 -9.26 10.01 3.04
CA LEU A 14 -9.26 8.75 2.29
C LEU A 14 -7.94 8.56 1.54
N ILE A 15 -7.37 9.65 1.03
CA ILE A 15 -6.02 9.66 0.44
C ILE A 15 -5.00 9.25 1.50
N LYS A 16 -5.04 9.84 2.70
CA LYS A 16 -4.16 9.47 3.82
C LYS A 16 -4.28 8.01 4.22
N LEU A 17 -5.50 7.46 4.24
CA LEU A 17 -5.71 6.04 4.49
C LEU A 17 -5.02 5.16 3.45
N ARG A 18 -5.19 5.50 2.17
CA ARG A 18 -4.60 4.75 1.06
C ARG A 18 -3.07 4.86 1.05
N GLU A 19 -2.53 6.05 1.25
CA GLU A 19 -1.09 6.28 1.40
C GLU A 19 -0.53 5.44 2.55
N LYS A 20 -1.14 5.53 3.75
CA LYS A 20 -0.68 4.79 4.91
C LYS A 20 -0.70 3.28 4.70
N ILE A 21 -1.74 2.72 4.06
CA ILE A 21 -1.79 1.28 3.75
C ILE A 21 -0.65 0.87 2.80
N ASN A 22 -0.28 1.75 1.86
CA ASN A 22 0.72 1.48 0.84
C ASN A 22 2.16 1.78 1.27
N ASP A 23 2.37 2.60 2.32
CA ASP A 23 3.70 2.88 2.89
C ASP A 23 4.49 1.59 3.14
N GLU A 24 3.82 0.57 3.69
CA GLU A 24 4.38 -0.77 3.94
C GLU A 24 3.51 -1.86 3.30
N VAL A 25 3.42 -1.82 1.96
CA VAL A 25 2.50 -2.66 1.18
C VAL A 25 2.60 -4.16 1.51
N ASN A 26 3.81 -4.72 1.69
CA ASN A 26 3.97 -6.13 2.02
C ASN A 26 3.43 -6.46 3.42
N ILE A 27 3.59 -5.55 4.38
CA ILE A 27 3.07 -5.73 5.75
C ILE A 27 1.54 -5.67 5.74
N SER A 28 0.95 -4.70 5.04
CA SER A 28 -0.50 -4.58 4.86
C SER A 28 -1.09 -5.78 4.10
N TYR A 29 -0.40 -6.25 3.06
CA TYR A 29 -0.80 -7.42 2.27
C TYR A 29 -0.88 -8.70 3.10
N ASN A 30 0.04 -8.85 4.06
CA ASN A 30 0.08 -10.00 4.96
C ASN A 30 -0.76 -9.82 6.25
N LYS A 31 -1.51 -8.70 6.41
CA LYS A 31 -2.40 -8.54 7.56
C LYS A 31 -3.46 -9.65 7.58
N GLU A 32 -3.43 -10.44 8.64
CA GLU A 32 -4.38 -11.53 8.88
C GLU A 32 -5.67 -11.00 9.51
N TYR A 33 -6.79 -11.64 9.16
CA TYR A 33 -8.11 -11.35 9.68
C TYR A 33 -8.90 -12.65 9.90
N TYR A 34 -9.53 -12.77 11.06
CA TYR A 34 -10.37 -13.90 11.42
C TYR A 34 -11.81 -13.71 10.94
N TYR A 35 -12.25 -14.56 10.02
CA TYR A 35 -13.62 -14.56 9.51
C TYR A 35 -14.43 -15.73 10.04
N VAL A 36 -15.66 -15.47 10.49
CA VAL A 36 -16.61 -16.50 10.94
C VAL A 36 -17.22 -17.19 9.72
N VAL A 37 -16.73 -18.40 9.41
CA VAL A 37 -17.21 -19.22 8.28
C VAL A 37 -18.48 -20.03 8.61
N ASP A 38 -18.75 -20.31 9.89
CA ASP A 38 -20.00 -20.92 10.34
C ASP A 38 -20.51 -20.20 11.59
N LYS A 39 -21.55 -19.37 11.42
CA LYS A 39 -22.17 -18.60 12.51
C LYS A 39 -22.84 -19.49 13.56
N LYS A 40 -23.40 -20.65 13.16
CA LYS A 40 -24.11 -21.56 14.08
C LYS A 40 -23.11 -22.30 14.98
N ARG A 41 -21.97 -22.70 14.42
CA ARG A 41 -20.91 -23.42 15.14
C ARG A 41 -19.80 -22.51 15.68
N LYS A 42 -19.90 -21.19 15.47
CA LYS A 42 -18.86 -20.19 15.79
C LYS A 42 -17.49 -20.56 15.22
N LYS A 43 -17.45 -21.20 14.05
CA LYS A 43 -16.19 -21.60 13.40
C LYS A 43 -15.57 -20.38 12.74
N THR A 44 -14.34 -20.06 13.13
CA THR A 44 -13.52 -19.02 12.49
C THR A 44 -12.47 -19.65 11.58
N LYS A 45 -12.05 -18.91 10.57
CA LYS A 45 -10.89 -19.21 9.74
C LYS A 45 -10.14 -17.92 9.48
N GLU A 46 -8.82 -18.04 9.41
CA GLU A 46 -7.90 -16.95 9.12
C GLU A 46 -7.74 -16.78 7.62
N PHE A 47 -7.70 -15.52 7.18
CA PHE A 47 -7.50 -15.13 5.79
C PHE A 47 -6.65 -13.86 5.76
N ARG A 48 -5.95 -13.63 4.64
CA ARG A 48 -5.36 -12.32 4.35
C ARG A 48 -6.46 -11.29 4.13
N ALA A 49 -6.34 -10.14 4.76
CA ALA A 49 -7.32 -9.07 4.68
C ALA A 49 -7.20 -8.23 3.40
N TRP A 50 -6.12 -8.38 2.63
CA TRP A 50 -5.76 -7.49 1.51
C TRP A 50 -6.90 -7.20 0.53
N ASP A 51 -7.53 -8.22 -0.04
CA ASP A 51 -8.62 -8.03 -1.02
C ASP A 51 -9.79 -7.25 -0.42
N LYS A 52 -10.06 -7.47 0.87
CA LYS A 52 -11.11 -6.77 1.60
C LYS A 52 -10.71 -5.32 1.89
N ILE A 53 -9.45 -5.06 2.23
CA ILE A 53 -8.91 -3.71 2.43
C ILE A 53 -9.01 -2.92 1.12
N CYS A 54 -8.55 -3.48 -0.01
CA CYS A 54 -8.64 -2.86 -1.34
C CYS A 54 -10.09 -2.54 -1.71
N ALA A 55 -10.98 -3.53 -1.59
CA ALA A 55 -12.40 -3.31 -1.88
C ALA A 55 -13.03 -2.24 -1.00
N ILE A 56 -12.63 -2.13 0.27
CA ILE A 56 -13.10 -1.07 1.16
C ILE A 56 -12.58 0.30 0.71
N MET A 57 -11.28 0.45 0.41
CA MET A 57 -10.74 1.73 -0.03
C MET A 57 -11.43 2.23 -1.31
N ASP A 58 -11.58 1.35 -2.31
CA ASP A 58 -12.24 1.71 -3.57
C ASP A 58 -13.72 2.09 -3.33
N ARG A 59 -14.41 1.37 -2.45
CA ARG A 59 -15.79 1.70 -2.08
C ARG A 59 -15.90 3.01 -1.34
N LEU A 60 -14.97 3.32 -0.45
CA LEU A 60 -14.95 4.60 0.26
C LEU A 60 -14.76 5.76 -0.71
N ASP A 61 -13.76 5.66 -1.60
CA ASP A 61 -13.47 6.69 -2.60
C ASP A 61 -14.69 6.97 -3.50
N ASP A 62 -15.24 5.93 -4.14
CA ASP A 62 -16.39 6.06 -5.04
C ASP A 62 -17.65 6.60 -4.32
N THR A 63 -17.94 6.06 -3.13
CA THR A 63 -19.19 6.36 -2.44
C THR A 63 -19.16 7.74 -1.77
N VAL A 64 -18.01 8.14 -1.22
CA VAL A 64 -17.85 9.48 -0.63
C VAL A 64 -17.88 10.55 -1.73
N ASP A 65 -17.24 10.33 -2.87
CA ASP A 65 -17.33 11.25 -4.01
C ASP A 65 -18.77 11.37 -4.52
N TYR A 66 -19.47 10.24 -4.67
CA TYR A 66 -20.89 10.25 -5.02
C TYR A 66 -21.74 11.07 -4.04
N LEU A 67 -21.59 10.82 -2.74
CA LEU A 67 -22.34 11.53 -1.70
C LEU A 67 -22.04 13.04 -1.67
N ASN A 68 -20.79 13.45 -1.92
CA ASN A 68 -20.38 14.84 -1.99
C ASN A 68 -21.01 15.63 -3.15
N ASN A 69 -21.40 14.93 -4.21
CA ASN A 69 -22.04 15.49 -5.40
C ASN A 69 -23.57 15.30 -5.39
N LEU A 70 -24.14 14.51 -4.47
CA LEU A 70 -25.56 14.25 -4.38
C LEU A 70 -26.32 15.44 -3.74
N GLU A 71 -27.20 16.08 -4.52
CA GLU A 71 -28.14 17.08 -4.02
C GLU A 71 -29.46 16.46 -3.57
N LEU A 72 -29.93 16.86 -2.39
CA LEU A 72 -31.17 16.41 -1.78
C LEU A 72 -32.23 17.53 -1.79
N ASN A 73 -33.50 17.16 -1.87
CA ASN A 73 -34.65 18.06 -1.92
C ASN A 73 -34.69 19.00 -3.15
N THR A 74 -34.24 18.51 -4.30
CA THR A 74 -34.20 19.27 -5.57
C THR A 74 -35.59 19.55 -6.17
N GLY A 75 -36.67 19.09 -5.52
CA GLY A 75 -38.05 19.20 -6.04
C GLY A 75 -38.40 18.18 -7.12
N LYS A 76 -37.46 17.29 -7.50
CA LYS A 76 -37.67 16.20 -8.46
C LYS A 76 -38.74 15.21 -7.99
N TYR A 77 -38.80 14.93 -6.69
CA TYR A 77 -39.73 13.96 -6.10
C TYR A 77 -40.75 14.66 -5.20
N ARG A 78 -42.05 14.42 -5.43
CA ARG A 78 -43.15 15.12 -4.75
C ARG A 78 -43.77 14.38 -3.57
N LYS A 79 -43.67 13.05 -3.53
CA LYS A 79 -44.34 12.20 -2.52
C LYS A 79 -43.37 11.47 -1.60
N SER A 80 -42.30 10.90 -2.17
CA SER A 80 -41.27 10.18 -1.42
C SER A 80 -39.91 10.81 -1.68
N ALA A 81 -39.09 10.94 -0.63
CA ALA A 81 -37.74 11.46 -0.69
C ALA A 81 -36.75 10.40 -1.21
N PHE A 82 -36.86 10.04 -2.50
CA PHE A 82 -36.00 9.01 -3.12
C PHE A 82 -34.52 9.40 -3.12
N ASP A 83 -34.23 10.69 -3.24
CA ASP A 83 -32.90 11.26 -3.05
C ASP A 83 -32.34 10.96 -1.65
N PHE A 84 -33.18 11.09 -0.61
CA PHE A 84 -32.80 10.72 0.75
C PHE A 84 -32.63 9.21 0.95
N TYR A 85 -33.43 8.38 0.29
CA TYR A 85 -33.26 6.91 0.34
C TYR A 85 -31.92 6.48 -0.25
N ASP A 86 -31.59 7.05 -1.41
CA ASP A 86 -30.33 6.82 -2.08
C ASP A 86 -29.14 7.30 -1.24
N PHE A 87 -29.26 8.48 -0.63
CA PHE A 87 -28.28 8.97 0.34
C PHE A 87 -28.09 7.98 1.49
N MET A 88 -29.17 7.53 2.15
CA MET A 88 -29.09 6.63 3.31
C MET A 88 -28.47 5.28 2.97
N ASN A 89 -28.72 4.76 1.76
CA ASN A 89 -28.11 3.53 1.28
C ASN A 89 -26.59 3.68 1.12
N ASN A 90 -26.16 4.71 0.40
CA ASN A 90 -24.74 4.96 0.17
C ASN A 90 -24.01 5.33 1.46
N ALA A 91 -24.62 6.14 2.33
CA ALA A 91 -24.10 6.44 3.66
C ALA A 91 -23.88 5.16 4.49
N SER A 92 -24.79 4.18 4.40
CA SER A 92 -24.63 2.91 5.12
C SER A 92 -23.46 2.08 4.61
N VAL A 93 -23.18 2.11 3.30
CA VAL A 93 -22.01 1.44 2.70
C VAL A 93 -20.72 2.04 3.26
N VAL A 94 -20.62 3.38 3.34
CA VAL A 94 -19.46 4.07 3.94
C VAL A 94 -19.27 3.66 5.40
N VAL A 95 -20.35 3.67 6.19
CA VAL A 95 -20.32 3.27 7.61
C VAL A 95 -19.86 1.81 7.78
N ASP A 96 -20.38 0.90 6.97
CA ASP A 96 -20.02 -0.52 7.03
C ASP A 96 -18.55 -0.75 6.62
N CYS A 97 -18.08 -0.05 5.59
CA CYS A 97 -16.67 -0.06 5.18
C CYS A 97 -15.74 0.34 6.34
N ILE A 98 -16.05 1.44 7.03
CA ILE A 98 -15.25 1.93 8.17
C ILE A 98 -15.32 0.94 9.34
N LYS A 99 -16.50 0.36 9.64
CA LYS A 99 -16.64 -0.68 10.68
C LYS A 99 -15.79 -1.92 10.36
N GLU A 100 -15.72 -2.33 9.10
CA GLU A 100 -14.92 -3.48 8.71
C GLU A 100 -13.41 -3.20 8.77
N LEU A 101 -12.96 -2.00 8.39
CA LEU A 101 -11.56 -1.59 8.60
C LEU A 101 -11.18 -1.53 10.08
N THR A 102 -12.06 -0.95 10.90
CA THR A 102 -11.91 -0.91 12.36
C THR A 102 -11.67 -2.31 12.94
N LYS A 103 -12.39 -3.32 12.43
CA LYS A 103 -12.20 -4.73 12.85
C LYS A 103 -10.93 -5.36 12.28
N ILE A 104 -10.53 -5.01 11.07
CA ILE A 104 -9.30 -5.55 10.45
C ILE A 104 -8.08 -5.11 11.25
N PHE A 105 -8.05 -3.84 11.68
CA PHE A 105 -6.92 -3.26 12.42
C PHE A 105 -7.15 -3.19 13.93
N ASP A 106 -8.16 -3.89 14.46
CA ASP A 106 -8.46 -3.98 15.89
C ASP A 106 -8.54 -2.62 16.62
N VAL A 107 -9.06 -1.59 15.93
CA VAL A 107 -9.13 -0.21 16.41
C VAL A 107 -10.23 -0.07 17.47
N ASP A 108 -9.92 0.57 18.61
CA ASP A 108 -10.92 0.83 19.65
C ASP A 108 -11.94 1.89 19.19
N ASP A 109 -13.18 1.46 18.98
CA ASP A 109 -14.32 2.28 18.57
C ASP A 109 -15.40 2.39 19.67
N ASN A 110 -15.07 2.03 20.92
CA ASN A 110 -16.05 1.97 22.02
C ASN A 110 -16.79 3.28 22.24
N TYR A 111 -16.12 4.42 22.04
CA TYR A 111 -16.74 5.74 22.20
C TYR A 111 -17.78 6.01 21.10
N LEU A 112 -17.53 5.59 19.85
CA LEU A 112 -18.48 5.71 18.75
C LEU A 112 -19.70 4.80 18.92
N LYS A 113 -19.47 3.58 19.43
CA LYS A 113 -20.53 2.59 19.72
C LYS A 113 -21.47 3.05 20.83
N LYS A 114 -20.95 3.80 21.81
CA LYS A 114 -21.69 4.30 22.98
C LYS A 114 -22.22 5.73 22.82
N SER A 115 -21.82 6.44 21.76
CA SER A 115 -22.25 7.83 21.51
C SER A 115 -23.77 7.95 21.42
N THR A 116 -24.29 9.05 21.97
CA THR A 116 -25.70 9.43 21.94
C THR A 116 -25.90 10.89 21.54
N ASN A 117 -24.82 11.60 21.21
CA ASN A 117 -24.78 13.07 21.18
C ASN A 117 -25.38 13.65 19.91
N ILE A 118 -25.45 12.87 18.83
CA ILE A 118 -25.85 13.37 17.51
C ILE A 118 -27.37 13.36 17.40
N PHE A 119 -27.98 12.19 17.56
CA PHE A 119 -29.43 12.06 17.42
C PHE A 119 -30.16 12.33 18.73
N ASN A 120 -29.52 12.12 19.88
CA ASN A 120 -30.11 12.24 21.22
C ASN A 120 -31.34 11.32 21.41
N GLN A 121 -31.31 10.13 20.80
CA GLN A 121 -32.41 9.16 20.81
C GLN A 121 -32.00 7.89 21.58
N LEU A 122 -32.29 7.90 22.89
CA LEU A 122 -32.04 6.76 23.78
C LEU A 122 -33.09 5.64 23.64
N GLY A 123 -34.26 5.94 23.08
CA GLY A 123 -35.37 5.01 22.98
C GLY A 123 -35.95 4.60 24.34
N LYS A 124 -36.91 3.68 24.33
CA LYS A 124 -37.75 3.35 25.51
C LYS A 124 -37.01 2.71 26.68
N ASP A 125 -35.92 2.00 26.39
CA ASP A 125 -35.11 1.30 27.41
C ASP A 125 -33.93 2.13 27.92
N GLY A 126 -33.78 3.38 27.44
CA GLY A 126 -32.68 4.28 27.81
C GLY A 126 -31.30 3.84 27.32
N LYS A 127 -31.19 2.81 26.47
CA LYS A 127 -29.92 2.19 26.06
C LYS A 127 -29.55 2.46 24.60
N GLY A 128 -30.29 3.34 23.93
CA GLY A 128 -30.07 3.76 22.54
C GLY A 128 -28.71 4.41 22.34
N THR A 129 -28.24 4.37 21.09
CA THR A 129 -26.97 4.99 20.67
C THR A 129 -27.17 5.57 19.27
N ASP A 130 -26.28 6.47 18.86
CA ASP A 130 -26.36 7.11 17.55
C ASP A 130 -26.36 6.08 16.41
N GLU A 131 -25.52 5.05 16.55
CA GLU A 131 -25.47 3.92 15.60
C GLU A 131 -26.80 3.18 15.49
N LYS A 132 -27.41 2.85 16.63
CA LYS A 132 -28.68 2.10 16.64
C LYS A 132 -29.83 2.94 16.10
N TYR A 133 -29.80 4.25 16.33
CA TYR A 133 -30.80 5.15 15.78
C TYR A 133 -30.60 5.35 14.28
N PHE A 134 -29.36 5.50 13.80
CA PHE A 134 -29.06 5.53 12.37
C PHE A 134 -29.53 4.25 11.65
N GLU A 135 -29.31 3.07 12.24
CA GLU A 135 -29.80 1.80 11.69
C GLU A 135 -31.33 1.73 11.65
N TYR A 136 -32.01 2.28 12.67
CA TYR A 136 -33.46 2.41 12.68
C TYR A 136 -33.96 3.33 11.56
N LEU A 137 -33.36 4.52 11.38
CA LEU A 137 -33.67 5.41 10.27
C LEU A 137 -33.47 4.72 8.92
N ARG A 138 -32.35 4.03 8.72
CA ARG A 138 -32.07 3.26 7.50
C ARG A 138 -33.11 2.15 7.25
N SER A 139 -33.56 1.48 8.30
CA SER A 139 -34.61 0.46 8.21
C SER A 139 -35.95 1.05 7.74
N LEU A 140 -36.32 2.22 8.28
CA LEU A 140 -37.55 2.93 7.90
C LEU A 140 -37.51 3.50 6.47
N CYS A 141 -36.33 3.95 6.04
CA CYS A 141 -36.20 4.71 4.79
C CYS A 141 -35.87 3.83 3.58
N SER A 142 -35.24 2.67 3.75
CA SER A 142 -34.68 1.94 2.60
C SER A 142 -34.78 0.43 2.67
N VAL A 143 -34.14 -0.22 3.66
CA VAL A 143 -33.80 -1.64 3.50
C VAL A 143 -34.88 -2.60 3.98
N HIS A 144 -35.68 -2.22 4.98
CA HIS A 144 -36.78 -3.03 5.50
C HIS A 144 -38.01 -2.18 5.92
N PRO A 145 -38.57 -1.34 5.03
CA PRO A 145 -39.67 -0.44 5.39
C PRO A 145 -40.97 -1.19 5.77
N ILE A 146 -41.12 -2.45 5.38
CA ILE A 146 -42.32 -3.26 5.62
C ILE A 146 -42.24 -4.02 6.95
N GLU A 147 -41.06 -4.16 7.55
CA GLU A 147 -40.91 -4.83 8.85
C GLU A 147 -39.66 -4.32 9.59
N THR A 148 -39.85 -3.36 10.49
CA THR A 148 -38.75 -2.79 11.28
C THR A 148 -38.53 -3.49 12.63
N SER A 149 -39.09 -4.69 12.82
CA SER A 149 -39.17 -5.47 14.08
C SER A 149 -37.83 -5.72 14.80
N ARG A 150 -36.71 -5.51 14.11
CA ARG A 150 -35.34 -5.56 14.67
C ARG A 150 -34.97 -4.35 15.54
N HIS A 151 -35.77 -3.28 15.53
CA HIS A 151 -35.49 -2.02 16.22
C HIS A 151 -36.50 -1.67 17.32
N ARG A 152 -37.03 -2.67 18.05
CA ARG A 152 -38.07 -2.54 19.10
C ARG A 152 -37.89 -1.38 20.08
N ARG A 153 -36.64 -1.01 20.37
CA ARG A 153 -36.27 0.10 21.25
C ARG A 153 -36.88 1.45 20.84
N TYR A 154 -37.04 1.67 19.55
CA TYR A 154 -37.53 2.94 18.98
C TYR A 154 -38.99 2.85 18.49
N GLN A 155 -39.56 1.64 18.54
CA GLN A 155 -40.91 1.35 18.07
C GLN A 155 -41.95 1.58 19.14
N ASP A 156 -43.14 2.00 18.71
CA ASP A 156 -44.29 2.13 19.61
C ASP A 156 -45.07 0.85 19.87
N ASN A 157 -44.90 -0.17 19.00
CA ASN A 157 -45.63 -1.43 19.00
C ASN A 157 -44.77 -2.63 18.55
N ASP A 158 -45.38 -3.80 18.42
CA ASP A 158 -44.73 -5.08 18.05
C ASP A 158 -44.04 -5.04 16.67
N PHE A 159 -44.60 -4.26 15.74
CA PHE A 159 -43.95 -3.93 14.47
C PHE A 159 -44.41 -2.55 13.96
N GLU A 160 -43.58 -1.94 13.12
CA GLU A 160 -43.81 -0.65 12.48
C GLU A 160 -43.47 -0.77 10.99
N CYS A 161 -44.33 -0.20 10.13
CA CYS A 161 -44.14 -0.18 8.68
C CYS A 161 -44.07 1.27 8.19
N SER A 162 -43.05 1.62 7.41
CA SER A 162 -42.87 2.95 6.84
C SER A 162 -43.26 2.95 5.36
N PRO A 163 -44.41 3.51 4.96
CA PRO A 163 -44.81 3.57 3.56
C PRO A 163 -43.99 4.58 2.74
N TYR A 164 -43.53 5.67 3.34
CA TYR A 164 -42.74 6.72 2.68
C TYR A 164 -42.13 7.72 3.68
N VAL A 165 -41.07 8.38 3.24
CA VAL A 165 -40.47 9.57 3.84
C VAL A 165 -40.73 10.75 2.93
N ALA A 166 -41.13 11.89 3.49
CA ALA A 166 -41.42 13.10 2.72
C ALA A 166 -40.62 14.29 3.24
N TRP A 167 -40.14 15.12 2.31
CA TRP A 167 -39.56 16.43 2.62
C TRP A 167 -40.60 17.33 3.29
N ASN A 168 -40.17 18.03 4.34
CA ASN A 168 -41.02 19.01 5.00
C ASN A 168 -41.12 20.29 4.15
N ASN A 169 -42.19 20.38 3.35
CA ASN A 169 -42.46 21.53 2.49
C ASN A 169 -43.45 22.54 3.12
N GLY A 170 -43.68 22.49 4.43
CA GLY A 170 -44.59 23.39 5.16
C GLY A 170 -46.09 23.18 4.89
N ILE A 171 -46.46 22.20 4.05
CA ILE A 171 -47.85 21.87 3.71
C ILE A 171 -48.47 20.91 4.75
N MET A 172 -47.66 20.16 5.50
CA MET A 172 -48.13 19.28 6.58
C MET A 172 -48.18 20.04 7.91
N SER A 173 -49.36 20.14 8.52
CA SER A 173 -49.73 21.25 9.41
C SER A 173 -49.26 21.21 10.88
N PHE A 174 -48.29 20.40 11.33
CA PHE A 174 -47.86 20.41 12.75
C PHE A 174 -46.40 19.99 12.98
N ASN A 175 -45.75 20.71 13.90
CA ASN A 175 -44.33 20.71 14.30
C ASN A 175 -43.32 20.72 13.14
N ASN A 176 -42.99 21.95 12.71
CA ASN A 176 -42.21 22.23 11.49
C ASN A 176 -40.69 22.18 11.66
N ASP A 177 -40.18 21.76 12.82
CA ASP A 177 -38.77 21.98 13.15
C ASP A 177 -37.81 20.99 12.47
N CYS A 178 -38.30 19.97 11.75
CA CYS A 178 -37.45 18.97 11.06
C CYS A 178 -37.48 19.09 9.52
N ASP A 179 -36.48 18.49 8.86
CA ASP A 179 -36.29 18.56 7.41
C ASP A 179 -37.11 17.50 6.63
N LEU A 180 -37.29 16.31 7.21
CA LEU A 180 -38.14 15.25 6.67
C LEU A 180 -39.01 14.60 7.73
N PHE A 181 -40.08 13.95 7.28
CA PHE A 181 -40.88 13.04 8.09
C PHE A 181 -40.85 11.64 7.50
N ALA A 182 -40.44 10.66 8.30
CA ALA A 182 -40.80 9.27 8.03
C ALA A 182 -42.20 9.02 8.58
N ILE A 183 -43.13 8.65 7.70
CA ILE A 183 -44.47 8.21 8.10
C ILE A 183 -44.37 6.75 8.51
N VAL A 184 -44.98 6.39 9.64
CA VAL A 184 -44.94 5.04 10.20
C VAL A 184 -46.35 4.59 10.53
N TYR A 185 -46.82 3.55 9.86
CA TYR A 185 -48.05 2.86 10.20
C TYR A 185 -47.83 2.02 11.44
N THR A 186 -48.77 2.15 12.37
CA THR A 186 -48.76 1.44 13.65
C THR A 186 -49.80 0.34 13.61
N SER A 187 -49.62 -0.71 14.42
CA SER A 187 -50.58 -1.81 14.54
C SER A 187 -51.70 -1.54 15.55
N ARG A 188 -51.91 -0.28 15.97
CA ARG A 188 -52.98 0.10 16.92
C ARG A 188 -54.25 0.52 16.19
N ASP A 189 -55.40 0.11 16.72
CA ASP A 189 -56.71 0.34 16.12
C ASP A 189 -57.16 1.82 16.16
N ASP A 190 -56.52 2.67 16.98
CA ASP A 190 -56.88 4.07 17.25
C ASP A 190 -55.83 5.12 16.78
N GLU A 191 -54.64 4.70 16.34
CA GLU A 191 -53.57 5.58 15.86
C GLU A 191 -53.17 5.26 14.40
N TRP A 192 -53.68 6.05 13.44
CA TRP A 192 -53.46 5.80 12.01
C TRP A 192 -52.00 5.87 11.54
N SER A 193 -51.19 6.78 12.10
CA SER A 193 -49.76 6.86 11.76
C SER A 193 -48.97 7.71 12.75
N LYS A 194 -47.76 7.25 13.07
CA LYS A 194 -46.71 8.02 13.74
C LYS A 194 -45.87 8.75 12.70
N LYS A 195 -45.33 9.91 13.08
CA LYS A 195 -44.35 10.66 12.26
C LYS A 195 -43.05 10.77 13.01
N ILE A 196 -41.95 10.42 12.35
CA ILE A 196 -40.60 10.58 12.90
C ILE A 196 -39.94 11.71 12.15
N GLY A 197 -39.62 12.79 12.87
CA GLY A 197 -38.88 13.92 12.34
C GLY A 197 -37.41 13.57 12.14
N ILE A 198 -36.87 13.91 10.97
CA ILE A 198 -35.48 13.67 10.59
C ILE A 198 -34.83 15.03 10.28
N TYR A 199 -33.65 15.25 10.85
CA TYR A 199 -32.83 16.43 10.63
C TYR A 199 -31.63 16.03 9.79
N ILE A 200 -31.48 16.63 8.60
CA ILE A 200 -30.38 16.33 7.69
C ILE A 200 -29.03 16.66 8.33
N SER A 201 -28.97 17.72 9.13
CA SER A 201 -27.77 18.09 9.89
C SER A 201 -27.25 16.94 10.76
N GLN A 202 -28.13 16.26 11.52
CA GLN A 202 -27.76 15.12 12.37
C GLN A 202 -27.28 13.92 11.55
N VAL A 203 -27.96 13.63 10.44
CA VAL A 203 -27.56 12.53 9.54
C VAL A 203 -26.19 12.80 8.93
N PHE A 204 -25.95 14.03 8.47
CA PHE A 204 -24.65 14.45 7.93
C PHE A 204 -23.56 14.42 9.00
N GLU A 205 -23.85 14.91 10.21
CA GLU A 205 -22.92 14.88 11.34
C GLU A 205 -22.54 13.44 11.72
N TYR A 206 -23.50 12.52 11.75
CA TYR A 206 -23.24 11.10 11.99
C TYR A 206 -22.27 10.52 10.96
N LEU A 207 -22.52 10.75 9.67
CA LEU A 207 -21.65 10.25 8.61
C LEU A 207 -20.26 10.89 8.66
N LYS A 208 -20.18 12.21 8.84
CA LYS A 208 -18.90 12.93 8.97
C LYS A 208 -18.08 12.42 10.15
N THR A 209 -18.72 12.16 11.29
CA THR A 209 -18.05 11.60 12.48
C THR A 209 -17.48 10.20 12.21
N ARG A 210 -18.19 9.39 11.41
CA ARG A 210 -17.69 8.08 11.01
C ARG A 210 -16.51 8.20 10.06
N VAL A 211 -16.60 9.06 9.04
CA VAL A 211 -15.47 9.28 8.11
C VAL A 211 -14.27 9.85 8.85
N SER A 212 -14.43 10.81 9.77
CA SER A 212 -13.31 11.37 10.53
C SER A 212 -12.59 10.35 11.42
N PHE A 213 -13.26 9.25 11.80
CA PHE A 213 -12.65 8.15 12.55
C PHE A 213 -11.59 7.39 11.75
N ILE A 214 -11.53 7.56 10.43
CA ILE A 214 -10.46 7.00 9.60
C ILE A 214 -9.09 7.49 10.09
N ASN A 215 -8.96 8.68 10.68
CA ASN A 215 -7.70 9.13 11.28
C ASN A 215 -7.22 8.18 12.39
N ASN A 216 -8.12 7.71 13.26
CA ASN A 216 -7.77 6.72 14.28
C ASN A 216 -7.37 5.37 13.68
N ILE A 217 -7.99 5.00 12.56
CA ILE A 217 -7.61 3.78 11.82
C ILE A 217 -6.21 3.95 11.22
N VAL A 218 -5.90 5.10 10.62
CA VAL A 218 -4.56 5.43 10.09
C VAL A 218 -3.48 5.35 11.18
N GLU A 219 -3.75 5.91 12.36
CA GLU A 219 -2.84 5.81 13.50
C GLU A 219 -2.59 4.35 13.92
N GLU A 220 -3.61 3.50 13.91
CA GLU A 220 -3.46 2.09 14.29
C GLU A 220 -2.74 1.27 13.21
N ILE A 221 -2.94 1.58 11.94
CA ILE A 221 -2.18 0.99 10.83
C ILE A 221 -0.69 1.32 10.99
N GLU A 222 -0.35 2.57 11.31
CA GLU A 222 1.03 2.98 11.52
C GLU A 222 1.68 2.24 12.70
N LYS A 223 0.95 2.07 13.82
CA LYS A 223 1.43 1.26 14.96
C LYS A 223 1.68 -0.18 14.54
N TYR A 224 0.72 -0.80 13.85
CA TYR A 224 0.84 -2.18 13.36
C TYR A 224 2.07 -2.34 12.43
N HIS A 225 2.28 -1.42 11.50
CA HIS A 225 3.46 -1.41 10.64
C HIS A 225 4.76 -1.33 11.45
N ASN A 226 4.84 -0.39 12.39
CA ASN A 226 6.00 -0.22 13.26
C ASN A 226 6.28 -1.45 14.13
N GLU A 227 5.24 -2.15 14.62
CA GLU A 227 5.37 -3.39 15.37
C GLU A 227 5.98 -4.51 14.51
N VAL A 228 5.49 -4.70 13.28
CA VAL A 228 5.99 -5.71 12.35
C VAL A 228 7.43 -5.39 11.92
N ILE A 229 7.74 -4.13 11.61
CA ILE A 229 9.10 -3.68 11.31
C ILE A 229 10.02 -3.96 12.50
N SER A 230 9.59 -3.64 13.72
CA SER A 230 10.36 -3.89 14.94
C SER A 230 10.60 -5.38 15.18
N PHE A 231 9.61 -6.23 14.90
CA PHE A 231 9.78 -7.69 14.94
C PHE A 231 10.89 -8.13 13.97
N PHE A 232 10.82 -7.71 12.71
CA PHE A 232 11.81 -8.06 11.70
C PHE A 232 13.20 -7.50 12.02
N LYS A 233 13.29 -6.27 12.56
CA LYS A 233 14.55 -5.68 13.02
C LYS A 233 15.24 -6.51 14.10
N ASN A 234 14.47 -7.18 14.95
CA ASN A 234 14.98 -8.06 16.00
C ASN A 234 15.20 -9.51 15.53
N LYS A 235 14.64 -9.90 14.39
CA LYS A 235 14.86 -11.22 13.78
C LYS A 235 16.23 -11.24 13.11
N HIS A 236 17.16 -12.02 13.70
CA HIS A 236 18.54 -12.18 13.22
C HIS A 236 18.59 -12.75 11.80
N ILE A 237 19.27 -12.03 10.90
CA ILE A 237 19.67 -12.54 9.59
C ILE A 237 21.02 -13.23 9.73
N LYS A 238 21.09 -14.49 9.31
CA LYS A 238 22.33 -15.28 9.36
C LYS A 238 23.48 -14.56 8.66
N LYS A 239 24.63 -14.53 9.31
CA LYS A 239 25.88 -13.93 8.79
C LYS A 239 26.59 -14.90 7.84
N VAL A 240 27.51 -14.37 7.06
CA VAL A 240 28.26 -15.15 6.04
C VAL A 240 28.99 -16.37 6.61
N TYR A 241 29.52 -16.29 7.84
CA TYR A 241 30.23 -17.39 8.50
C TYR A 241 29.32 -18.55 8.93
N GLU A 242 28.00 -18.37 8.87
CA GLU A 242 27.00 -19.40 9.19
C GLU A 242 26.64 -20.27 7.98
N PHE A 243 27.34 -20.10 6.85
CA PHE A 243 27.14 -20.86 5.62
C PHE A 243 28.44 -21.49 5.13
N ASP A 244 28.32 -22.67 4.52
CA ASP A 244 29.46 -23.37 3.91
C ASP A 244 30.09 -22.61 2.73
N ASN A 245 29.28 -21.76 2.06
CA ASN A 245 29.72 -20.97 0.92
C ASN A 245 28.90 -19.68 0.77
N TYR A 246 29.48 -18.73 0.04
CA TYR A 246 28.89 -17.41 -0.17
C TYR A 246 27.59 -17.44 -0.99
N ILE A 247 27.41 -18.41 -1.90
CA ILE A 247 26.17 -18.55 -2.68
C ILE A 247 25.00 -18.90 -1.77
N GLY A 248 25.20 -19.79 -0.78
CA GLY A 248 24.21 -20.12 0.24
C GLY A 248 23.79 -18.88 1.05
N TYR A 249 24.76 -18.05 1.43
CA TYR A 249 24.51 -16.78 2.10
C TYR A 249 23.66 -15.82 1.25
N LEU A 250 23.99 -15.63 -0.04
CA LEU A 250 23.22 -14.78 -0.95
C LEU A 250 21.77 -15.25 -1.14
N LYS A 251 21.54 -16.57 -1.23
CA LYS A 251 20.18 -17.14 -1.32
C LYS A 251 19.38 -16.89 -0.04
N ASN A 252 20.01 -16.99 1.13
CA ASN A 252 19.35 -16.65 2.39
C ASN A 252 18.97 -15.16 2.46
N LEU A 253 19.84 -14.26 1.98
CA LEU A 253 19.48 -12.83 1.92
C LEU A 253 18.30 -12.57 0.97
N ASP A 254 18.23 -13.27 -0.16
CA ASP A 254 17.10 -13.17 -1.09
C ASP A 254 15.78 -13.64 -0.45
N GLU A 255 15.81 -14.75 0.30
CA GLU A 255 14.66 -15.24 1.06
C GLU A 255 14.23 -14.25 2.15
N GLU A 256 15.17 -13.73 2.94
CA GLU A 256 14.90 -12.71 3.97
C GLU A 256 14.34 -11.42 3.37
N ALA A 257 14.86 -10.98 2.21
CA ALA A 257 14.35 -9.80 1.52
C ALA A 257 12.91 -9.99 1.05
N LYS A 258 12.59 -11.17 0.49
CA LYS A 258 11.23 -11.52 0.06
C LYS A 258 10.25 -11.65 1.23
N GLU A 259 10.71 -12.15 2.38
CA GLU A 259 9.89 -12.22 3.59
C GLU A 259 9.55 -10.81 4.11
N ARG A 260 10.53 -9.90 4.13
CA ARG A 260 10.41 -8.55 4.68
C ARG A 260 9.68 -7.58 3.75
N PHE A 261 10.03 -7.59 2.46
CA PHE A 261 9.57 -6.61 1.48
C PHE A 261 8.61 -7.18 0.42
N GLY A 262 8.39 -8.49 0.42
CA GLY A 262 7.46 -9.17 -0.48
C GLY A 262 8.14 -9.86 -1.66
N SER A 263 7.41 -10.76 -2.32
CA SER A 263 7.95 -11.58 -3.42
C SER A 263 8.38 -10.80 -4.66
N GLU A 264 7.83 -9.60 -4.84
CA GLU A 264 8.19 -8.68 -5.93
C GLU A 264 9.50 -7.94 -5.67
N TYR A 265 10.12 -8.13 -4.49
CA TYR A 265 11.43 -7.56 -4.20
C TYR A 265 12.47 -8.08 -5.20
N TRP A 266 12.93 -7.17 -6.07
CA TRP A 266 13.92 -7.49 -7.09
C TRP A 266 15.33 -7.39 -6.50
N SER A 267 15.80 -8.50 -5.92
CA SER A 267 17.17 -8.56 -5.41
C SER A 267 18.19 -8.63 -6.56
N LYS A 268 19.38 -8.08 -6.31
CA LYS A 268 20.51 -8.16 -7.25
C LYS A 268 21.40 -9.38 -7.00
N PHE A 269 21.02 -10.23 -6.04
CA PHE A 269 21.84 -11.36 -5.60
C PHE A 269 21.98 -12.44 -6.66
N ASP A 270 20.95 -12.67 -7.49
CA ASP A 270 21.02 -13.61 -8.62
C ASP A 270 22.13 -13.27 -9.62
N TYR A 271 22.36 -11.98 -9.87
CA TYR A 271 23.46 -11.53 -10.74
C TYR A 271 24.82 -11.89 -10.13
N ILE A 272 25.00 -11.64 -8.83
CA ILE A 272 26.25 -11.96 -8.12
C ILE A 272 26.47 -13.48 -8.09
N ILE A 273 25.41 -14.27 -7.86
CA ILE A 273 25.48 -15.73 -7.92
C ILE A 273 25.96 -16.18 -9.30
N LYS A 274 25.38 -15.66 -10.38
CA LYS A 274 25.83 -15.98 -11.75
C LYS A 274 27.31 -15.65 -11.95
N LEU A 275 27.77 -14.48 -11.49
CA LEU A 275 29.19 -14.10 -11.55
C LEU A 275 30.10 -15.05 -10.76
N LEU A 276 29.71 -15.44 -9.54
CA LEU A 276 30.50 -16.36 -8.70
C LEU A 276 30.59 -17.77 -9.29
N THR A 277 29.58 -18.19 -10.05
CA THR A 277 29.58 -19.48 -10.75
C THR A 277 30.27 -19.44 -12.11
N LEU A 278 30.55 -18.25 -12.65
CA LEU A 278 31.14 -18.08 -13.96
C LEU A 278 32.62 -18.48 -13.95
N LYS A 279 32.98 -19.42 -14.83
CA LYS A 279 34.38 -19.75 -15.10
C LYS A 279 34.91 -18.82 -16.19
N ILE A 280 35.68 -17.81 -15.79
CA ILE A 280 36.35 -16.91 -16.73
C ILE A 280 37.40 -17.68 -17.54
N SER A 281 37.24 -17.63 -18.86
CA SER A 281 38.01 -18.37 -19.85
C SER A 281 39.42 -17.81 -20.02
N ASN A 282 39.58 -16.49 -19.90
CA ASN A 282 40.87 -15.81 -20.06
C ASN A 282 41.51 -15.50 -18.69
N GLU A 283 42.66 -16.12 -18.41
CA GLU A 283 43.42 -15.93 -17.15
C GLU A 283 43.74 -14.47 -16.85
N LYS A 284 44.00 -13.64 -17.88
CA LYS A 284 44.33 -12.21 -17.70
C LYS A 284 43.19 -11.41 -17.08
N ASN A 285 41.95 -11.86 -17.26
CA ASN A 285 40.78 -11.17 -16.72
C ASN A 285 40.44 -11.62 -15.31
N LYS A 286 40.99 -12.74 -14.82
CA LYS A 286 40.57 -13.31 -13.53
C LYS A 286 40.85 -12.38 -12.36
N SER A 287 42.09 -11.88 -12.25
CA SER A 287 42.44 -10.95 -11.17
C SER A 287 41.56 -9.69 -11.21
N LYS A 288 41.25 -9.16 -12.40
CA LYS A 288 40.38 -8.00 -12.59
C LYS A 288 38.94 -8.27 -12.21
N ALA A 289 38.43 -9.44 -12.55
CA ALA A 289 37.10 -9.86 -12.14
C ALA A 289 37.01 -10.11 -10.63
N ASP A 290 38.07 -10.62 -10.01
CA ASP A 290 38.14 -10.78 -8.56
C ASP A 290 38.01 -9.44 -7.84
N LEU A 291 38.63 -8.36 -8.37
CA LEU A 291 38.45 -7.00 -7.83
C LEU A 291 36.97 -6.58 -7.83
N TYR A 292 36.28 -6.78 -8.95
CA TYR A 292 34.87 -6.43 -9.07
C TYR A 292 33.97 -7.30 -8.17
N ILE A 293 34.25 -8.61 -8.09
CA ILE A 293 33.56 -9.54 -7.21
C ILE A 293 33.76 -9.13 -5.74
N ASN A 294 34.97 -8.74 -5.34
CA ASN A 294 35.24 -8.28 -3.99
C ASN A 294 34.47 -7.00 -3.67
N ALA A 295 34.39 -6.05 -4.60
CA ALA A 295 33.57 -4.84 -4.46
C ALA A 295 32.08 -5.15 -4.30
N LEU A 296 31.55 -6.10 -5.08
CA LEU A 296 30.18 -6.59 -4.91
C LEU A 296 29.98 -7.23 -3.53
N LYS A 297 30.89 -8.09 -3.08
CA LYS A 297 30.80 -8.71 -1.75
C LYS A 297 30.82 -7.69 -0.62
N TYR A 298 31.66 -6.68 -0.74
CA TYR A 298 31.72 -5.54 0.17
C TYR A 298 30.37 -4.80 0.19
N SER A 299 29.78 -4.55 -0.98
CA SER A 299 28.47 -3.89 -1.06
C SER A 299 27.32 -4.70 -0.44
N VAL A 300 27.40 -6.04 -0.49
CA VAL A 300 26.40 -6.95 0.11
C VAL A 300 26.37 -6.86 1.64
N GLU A 301 27.46 -6.44 2.29
CA GLU A 301 27.47 -6.22 3.75
C GLU A 301 26.50 -5.08 4.15
N TYR A 302 26.44 -4.03 3.35
CA TYR A 302 25.48 -2.92 3.54
C TYR A 302 24.06 -3.37 3.28
N GLU A 303 23.83 -4.14 2.22
CA GLU A 303 22.50 -4.69 1.93
C GLU A 303 22.02 -5.62 3.05
N HIS A 304 22.91 -6.45 3.61
CA HIS A 304 22.57 -7.23 4.81
C HIS A 304 22.10 -6.32 5.95
N ASN A 305 22.83 -5.24 6.22
CA ASN A 305 22.46 -4.29 7.27
C ASN A 305 21.13 -3.60 6.93
N ALA A 306 20.90 -3.22 5.68
CA ALA A 306 19.65 -2.61 5.23
C ALA A 306 18.46 -3.54 5.42
N LEU A 307 18.61 -4.83 5.10
CA LEU A 307 17.59 -5.86 5.33
C LEU A 307 17.33 -6.05 6.85
N GLN A 308 18.40 -6.12 7.65
CA GLN A 308 18.30 -6.26 9.11
C GLN A 308 17.63 -5.05 9.75
N ASN A 309 17.98 -3.83 9.31
CA ASN A 309 17.46 -2.58 9.83
C ASN A 309 16.16 -2.13 9.15
N MET A 310 15.70 -2.85 8.12
CA MET A 310 14.61 -2.44 7.23
C MET A 310 14.69 -0.96 6.83
N SER A 311 15.89 -0.51 6.42
CA SER A 311 16.15 0.88 6.06
C SER A 311 17.39 0.98 5.20
N TYR A 312 17.35 1.84 4.17
CA TYR A 312 18.52 2.20 3.34
C TYR A 312 19.18 3.51 3.78
N LEU A 313 18.72 4.12 4.87
CA LEU A 313 19.24 5.41 5.32
C LEU A 313 20.61 5.24 5.99
N GLY A 314 21.56 6.07 5.56
CA GLY A 314 22.89 6.15 6.15
C GLY A 314 23.88 5.12 5.60
N PHE A 315 25.16 5.48 5.73
CA PHE A 315 26.30 4.72 5.19
C PHE A 315 26.29 3.24 5.60
N ASP A 316 25.95 2.92 6.84
CA ASP A 316 25.95 1.53 7.34
C ASP A 316 24.93 0.63 6.62
N ASN A 317 23.93 1.21 5.94
CA ASN A 317 22.90 0.50 5.19
C ASN A 317 23.06 0.61 3.68
N ASN A 318 23.62 1.71 3.15
CA ASN A 318 23.72 1.93 1.71
C ASN A 318 25.15 1.88 1.16
N GLY A 319 26.19 2.00 2.00
CA GLY A 319 27.60 1.99 1.59
C GLY A 319 28.05 3.18 0.74
N ILE A 320 27.25 4.25 0.62
CA ILE A 320 27.57 5.43 -0.18
C ILE A 320 28.29 6.49 0.66
N VAL A 321 29.52 6.84 0.28
CA VAL A 321 30.28 7.90 0.95
C VAL A 321 29.78 9.28 0.52
N ASN A 322 29.62 10.19 1.49
CA ASN A 322 29.12 11.57 1.28
C ASN A 322 27.72 11.61 0.64
N GLU A 323 26.80 10.82 1.19
CA GLU A 323 25.38 10.86 0.84
C GLU A 323 24.88 12.32 0.85
N LYS A 324 24.51 12.85 -0.32
CA LYS A 324 23.74 14.09 -0.37
C LYS A 324 22.31 13.76 0.04
N GLU A 325 21.61 14.67 0.69
CA GLU A 325 20.18 14.52 0.97
C GLU A 325 19.44 14.08 -0.32
N ASN A 326 18.67 12.99 -0.23
CA ASN A 326 17.86 12.40 -1.31
C ASN A 326 18.57 11.45 -2.32
N TYR A 327 19.66 10.77 -1.95
CA TYR A 327 20.15 9.65 -2.75
C TYR A 327 19.32 8.38 -2.51
N GLU A 328 18.47 8.00 -3.46
CA GLU A 328 17.65 6.77 -3.42
C GLU A 328 18.41 5.51 -3.92
N THR A 329 19.74 5.46 -3.77
CA THR A 329 20.58 4.36 -4.31
C THR A 329 21.42 3.71 -3.21
N SER A 330 21.94 2.51 -3.51
CA SER A 330 22.89 1.79 -2.69
C SER A 330 24.17 1.48 -3.47
N LEU A 331 25.27 1.23 -2.78
CA LEU A 331 26.53 0.85 -3.41
C LEU A 331 26.36 -0.39 -4.30
N LEU A 332 25.57 -1.38 -3.87
CA LEU A 332 25.28 -2.55 -4.69
C LEU A 332 24.52 -2.15 -5.97
N SER A 333 23.57 -1.22 -5.86
CA SER A 333 22.83 -0.69 -7.01
C SER A 333 23.75 0.02 -8.02
N GLU A 334 24.67 0.85 -7.54
CA GLU A 334 25.67 1.52 -8.37
C GLU A 334 26.66 0.52 -9.01
N LEU A 335 27.07 -0.51 -8.28
CA LEU A 335 27.94 -1.58 -8.81
C LEU A 335 27.23 -2.47 -9.84
N CYS A 336 25.91 -2.63 -9.75
CA CYS A 336 25.13 -3.31 -10.77
C CYS A 336 24.78 -2.40 -11.96
N SER A 337 24.80 -1.07 -11.79
CA SER A 337 24.45 -0.08 -12.81
C SER A 337 25.61 0.89 -13.13
N LEU A 338 26.84 0.37 -13.14
CA LEU A 338 28.10 1.11 -13.30
C LEU A 338 28.04 2.27 -14.31
N ASN A 339 28.15 3.48 -13.79
CA ASN A 339 28.18 4.71 -14.56
C ASN A 339 29.08 5.76 -13.90
N SER A 340 30.24 5.99 -14.49
CA SER A 340 31.18 7.06 -14.12
C SER A 340 30.69 8.44 -14.52
N LYS A 341 29.74 8.55 -15.45
CA LYS A 341 29.30 9.80 -16.10
C LYS A 341 30.43 10.59 -16.78
N SER A 342 31.56 9.95 -17.07
CA SER A 342 32.64 10.57 -17.85
C SER A 342 32.17 10.86 -19.27
N ASP A 343 32.70 11.93 -19.88
CA ASP A 343 32.43 12.28 -21.28
C ASP A 343 32.72 11.11 -22.24
N GLU A 344 33.71 10.30 -21.89
CA GLU A 344 34.08 9.12 -22.66
C GLU A 344 33.03 8.02 -22.56
N GLN A 345 32.57 7.69 -21.35
CA GLN A 345 31.54 6.67 -21.15
C GLN A 345 30.21 7.08 -21.82
N ILE A 346 29.86 8.37 -21.76
CA ILE A 346 28.64 8.93 -22.35
C ILE A 346 28.59 8.69 -23.88
N ARG A 347 29.73 8.77 -24.58
CA ARG A 347 29.80 8.50 -26.03
C ARG A 347 29.36 7.09 -26.42
N TYR A 348 29.51 6.14 -25.51
CA TYR A 348 29.13 4.73 -25.71
C TYR A 348 27.82 4.36 -25.00
N HIS A 349 27.05 5.33 -24.51
CA HIS A 349 25.83 5.07 -23.73
C HIS A 349 24.87 4.09 -24.42
N TYR A 350 24.58 4.32 -25.71
CA TYR A 350 23.72 3.43 -26.50
C TYR A 350 24.30 2.02 -26.62
N ASN A 351 25.62 1.90 -26.85
CA ASN A 351 26.27 0.60 -26.93
C ASN A 351 26.11 -0.19 -25.62
N PHE A 352 26.38 0.47 -24.49
CA PHE A 352 26.34 -0.13 -23.16
C PHE A 352 24.93 -0.59 -22.78
N GLU A 353 23.90 0.20 -23.10
CA GLU A 353 22.50 -0.20 -22.92
C GLU A 353 22.19 -1.51 -23.65
N LYS A 354 22.61 -1.62 -24.92
CA LYS A 354 22.31 -2.79 -25.76
C LYS A 354 23.18 -4.01 -25.47
N ILE A 355 24.40 -3.83 -24.96
CA ILE A 355 25.22 -4.96 -24.44
C ILE A 355 24.50 -5.67 -23.29
N GLY A 356 23.63 -4.97 -22.56
CA GLY A 356 22.79 -5.54 -21.51
C GLY A 356 21.92 -6.73 -21.95
N TYR A 357 21.61 -6.87 -23.24
CA TYR A 357 20.89 -8.02 -23.79
C TYR A 357 21.63 -9.35 -23.60
N LEU A 358 22.94 -9.35 -23.33
CA LEU A 358 23.72 -10.55 -23.05
C LEU A 358 23.52 -11.10 -21.62
N ASN A 359 22.84 -10.36 -20.73
CA ASN A 359 22.63 -10.76 -19.33
C ASN A 359 21.45 -11.74 -19.13
N TYR A 360 20.55 -11.83 -20.11
CA TYR A 360 19.35 -12.65 -20.05
C TYR A 360 19.00 -13.20 -21.45
N ASP A 361 18.00 -14.07 -21.54
CA ASP A 361 17.57 -14.58 -22.84
C ASP A 361 16.74 -13.52 -23.60
N SER A 362 17.42 -12.66 -24.34
CA SER A 362 16.78 -11.58 -25.11
C SER A 362 16.28 -12.02 -26.49
N GLY A 363 16.46 -13.30 -26.86
CA GLY A 363 16.29 -13.81 -28.22
C GLY A 363 17.44 -13.44 -29.17
N ASP A 364 17.56 -14.20 -30.26
CA ASP A 364 18.73 -14.20 -31.15
C ASP A 364 19.02 -12.84 -31.80
N ASN A 365 17.98 -12.12 -32.23
CA ASN A 365 18.15 -10.81 -32.87
C ASN A 365 18.81 -9.79 -31.93
N ASN A 366 18.33 -9.74 -30.68
CA ASN A 366 18.87 -8.83 -29.67
C ASN A 366 20.28 -9.25 -29.23
N LYS A 367 20.53 -10.56 -29.10
CA LYS A 367 21.87 -11.09 -28.80
C LYS A 367 22.87 -10.70 -29.88
N ASN A 368 22.54 -10.92 -31.16
CA ASN A 368 23.37 -10.52 -32.28
C ASN A 368 23.64 -9.01 -32.27
N TRP A 369 22.61 -8.20 -32.01
CA TRP A 369 22.77 -6.75 -31.90
C TRP A 369 23.71 -6.36 -30.76
N ALA A 370 23.62 -7.03 -29.61
CA ALA A 370 24.49 -6.79 -28.47
C ALA A 370 25.97 -7.04 -28.81
N TYR A 371 26.28 -8.12 -29.53
CA TYR A 371 27.64 -8.38 -30.01
C TYR A 371 28.14 -7.32 -31.00
N VAL A 372 27.27 -6.79 -31.88
CA VAL A 372 27.64 -5.65 -32.74
C VAL A 372 27.96 -4.40 -31.91
N MET A 373 27.17 -4.13 -30.86
CA MET A 373 27.42 -2.99 -29.97
C MET A 373 28.67 -3.17 -29.11
N LEU A 374 28.94 -4.40 -28.67
CA LEU A 374 30.17 -4.79 -27.96
C LEU A 374 31.41 -4.51 -28.82
N ASN A 375 31.39 -4.98 -30.07
CA ASN A 375 32.49 -4.75 -31.01
C ASN A 375 32.70 -3.26 -31.32
N LYS A 376 31.63 -2.47 -31.41
CA LYS A 376 31.74 -1.01 -31.58
C LYS A 376 32.32 -0.29 -30.36
N ALA A 377 32.23 -0.89 -29.17
CA ALA A 377 32.78 -0.35 -27.94
C ALA A 377 34.13 -0.99 -27.56
N SER A 378 34.71 -1.85 -28.41
CA SER A 378 35.92 -2.61 -28.08
C SER A 378 37.11 -1.72 -27.76
N GLU A 379 37.32 -0.62 -28.51
CA GLU A 379 38.40 0.34 -28.25
C GLU A 379 38.37 0.88 -26.82
N PHE A 380 37.17 1.13 -26.29
CA PHE A 380 36.99 1.57 -24.91
C PHE A 380 37.22 0.43 -23.91
N LEU A 381 36.58 -0.73 -24.16
CA LEU A 381 36.51 -1.85 -23.21
C LEU A 381 37.82 -2.63 -23.12
N GLU A 382 38.52 -2.83 -24.24
CA GLU A 382 39.74 -3.65 -24.31
C GLU A 382 40.98 -2.98 -23.67
N ARG A 383 40.87 -1.71 -23.28
CA ARG A 383 41.86 -1.07 -22.38
C ARG A 383 41.89 -1.72 -21.00
N TYR A 384 40.74 -2.26 -20.57
CA TYR A 384 40.56 -2.78 -19.23
C TYR A 384 40.53 -4.31 -19.19
N ILE A 385 39.99 -4.98 -20.20
CA ILE A 385 39.86 -6.45 -20.22
C ILE A 385 40.19 -7.01 -21.60
N SER A 386 40.27 -8.34 -21.73
CA SER A 386 40.44 -9.01 -23.03
C SER A 386 39.23 -9.88 -23.34
N PHE A 387 38.51 -9.63 -24.45
CA PHE A 387 37.44 -10.53 -24.88
C PHE A 387 37.95 -11.81 -25.57
N GLU A 388 39.25 -11.90 -25.86
CA GLU A 388 39.87 -13.08 -26.47
C GLU A 388 39.55 -14.35 -25.67
N GLY A 389 38.92 -15.32 -26.34
CA GLY A 389 38.62 -16.63 -25.80
C GLY A 389 37.40 -16.69 -24.85
N ALA A 390 36.68 -15.59 -24.65
CA ALA A 390 35.45 -15.56 -23.87
C ALA A 390 34.35 -16.45 -24.50
N LYS A 391 33.57 -17.14 -23.68
CA LYS A 391 32.58 -18.12 -24.10
C LYS A 391 31.20 -17.80 -23.53
N GLY A 392 30.23 -17.70 -24.43
CA GLY A 392 28.82 -17.51 -24.08
C GLY A 392 28.48 -16.07 -23.69
N ASP A 393 27.17 -15.77 -23.74
CA ASP A 393 26.66 -14.41 -23.61
C ASP A 393 26.99 -13.80 -22.25
N PHE A 394 26.80 -14.56 -21.17
CA PHE A 394 27.02 -14.05 -19.82
C PHE A 394 28.49 -13.77 -19.52
N GLU A 395 29.45 -14.53 -20.07
CA GLU A 395 30.88 -14.21 -19.88
C GLU A 395 31.22 -12.86 -20.53
N HIS A 396 30.75 -12.61 -21.75
CA HIS A 396 30.95 -11.33 -22.42
C HIS A 396 30.32 -10.18 -21.63
N TYR A 397 29.10 -10.36 -21.10
CA TYR A 397 28.46 -9.37 -20.24
C TYR A 397 29.24 -9.12 -18.94
N ALA A 398 29.72 -10.18 -18.29
CA ALA A 398 30.52 -10.07 -17.07
C ALA A 398 31.81 -9.29 -17.30
N LEU A 399 32.55 -9.60 -18.37
CA LEU A 399 33.77 -8.88 -18.74
C LEU A 399 33.50 -7.41 -19.07
N PHE A 400 32.40 -7.12 -19.77
CA PHE A 400 31.93 -5.76 -19.99
C PHE A 400 31.71 -5.01 -18.66
N LYS A 401 31.08 -5.64 -17.67
CA LYS A 401 30.87 -5.03 -16.34
C LYS A 401 32.18 -4.83 -15.58
N VAL A 402 33.11 -5.76 -15.67
CA VAL A 402 34.47 -5.62 -15.09
C VAL A 402 35.18 -4.41 -15.71
N ALA A 403 35.12 -4.23 -17.03
CA ALA A 403 35.71 -3.07 -17.69
C ALA A 403 35.10 -1.74 -17.20
N LEU A 404 33.77 -1.68 -17.10
CA LEU A 404 33.09 -0.49 -16.56
C LEU A 404 33.46 -0.21 -15.11
N TYR A 405 33.66 -1.24 -14.29
CA TYR A 405 34.05 -1.10 -12.90
C TYR A 405 35.43 -0.47 -12.79
N LEU A 406 36.41 -1.00 -13.53
CA LEU A 406 37.77 -0.46 -13.57
C LEU A 406 37.78 0.98 -14.08
N HIS A 407 37.01 1.29 -15.12
CA HIS A 407 36.84 2.66 -15.59
C HIS A 407 36.25 3.58 -14.51
N CYS A 408 35.24 3.13 -13.77
CA CYS A 408 34.67 3.91 -12.67
C CYS A 408 35.73 4.25 -11.61
N LEU A 409 36.62 3.31 -11.26
CA LEU A 409 37.69 3.56 -10.27
C LEU A 409 38.74 4.59 -10.73
N GLU A 410 38.84 4.86 -12.03
CA GLU A 410 39.74 5.88 -12.59
C GLU A 410 39.08 7.27 -12.73
N ASN A 411 37.77 7.36 -12.49
CA ASN A 411 36.99 8.59 -12.68
C ASN A 411 36.35 9.03 -11.36
N GLU A 412 36.07 10.32 -11.22
CA GLU A 412 35.35 10.84 -10.07
C GLU A 412 33.87 10.45 -10.17
N CYS A 413 33.47 9.43 -9.42
CA CYS A 413 32.09 8.96 -9.39
C CYS A 413 31.76 8.29 -8.04
N ILE A 414 30.48 7.98 -7.84
CA ILE A 414 29.96 7.39 -6.60
C ILE A 414 30.70 6.09 -6.25
N VAL A 415 30.92 5.22 -7.25
CA VAL A 415 31.63 3.96 -7.07
C VAL A 415 33.06 4.21 -6.61
N ASN A 416 33.81 5.10 -7.26
CA ASN A 416 35.19 5.38 -6.88
C ASN A 416 35.28 5.96 -5.46
N ASN A 417 34.35 6.85 -5.10
CA ASN A 417 34.33 7.49 -3.79
C ASN A 417 33.95 6.52 -2.66
N SER A 418 33.17 5.49 -2.98
CA SER A 418 32.60 4.57 -1.98
C SER A 418 33.38 3.26 -1.85
N ILE A 419 34.18 2.89 -2.85
CA ILE A 419 35.03 1.70 -2.78
C ILE A 419 36.33 2.01 -2.02
N PRO A 420 36.73 1.20 -1.02
CA PRO A 420 37.94 1.42 -0.25
C PRO A 420 39.20 1.51 -1.13
N ASN A 421 40.16 2.31 -0.68
CA ASN A 421 41.48 2.40 -1.32
C ASN A 421 42.38 1.21 -0.92
N ASP A 422 42.04 0.01 -1.40
CA ASP A 422 42.74 -1.24 -1.09
C ASP A 422 42.94 -2.09 -2.36
N LEU A 423 44.05 -2.83 -2.42
CA LEU A 423 44.44 -3.67 -3.56
C LEU A 423 43.50 -4.87 -3.78
N GLN A 424 42.68 -5.24 -2.80
CA GLN A 424 41.64 -6.26 -3.00
C GLN A 424 40.48 -5.76 -3.88
N TYR A 425 40.34 -4.44 -4.06
CA TYR A 425 39.31 -3.80 -4.88
C TYR A 425 39.86 -3.03 -6.08
N ARG A 426 41.16 -2.66 -6.08
CA ARG A 426 41.77 -1.76 -7.06
C ARG A 426 43.07 -2.34 -7.62
N GLU A 427 43.37 -2.01 -8.88
CA GLU A 427 44.65 -2.38 -9.50
C GLU A 427 45.85 -1.60 -8.93
N LYS A 428 45.59 -0.41 -8.38
CA LYS A 428 46.57 0.49 -7.75
C LYS A 428 45.88 1.36 -6.69
N LEU A 429 46.66 1.82 -5.71
CA LEU A 429 46.17 2.75 -4.70
C LEU A 429 46.08 4.19 -5.25
N LEU A 430 45.11 4.96 -4.77
CA LEU A 430 44.89 6.39 -5.07
C LEU A 430 45.92 7.31 -4.43
#